data_AF-A0A8H3ESQ0-F1
#
_entry.id   AF-A0A8H3ESQ0-F1
#
_cell.length_a   1.000
_cell.length_b   1.000
_cell.length_c   1.000
_cell.angle_alpha   90.00
_cell.angle_beta   90.00
_cell.angle_gamma   90.00
#
_symmetry.space_group_name_H-M   'P 1'
#
loop_
_entity.id
_entity.type
_entity.pdbx_description
1 polymer ?
#
loop_
_entity_poly.entity_id
_entity_poly.type
_entity_poly.pdbx_seq_one_letter_code
_entity_poly.pdbx_strand_id
1 'polypeptide(L)'
;MAHENDSQMLRRPFFVASLGNPPPRYTNTLHSAAHTLLDSMRYTYRLPQWERDKSYANGFISRGRGYTFWQSPSLMNVSGKAVATAWRAFLKEQSSEERSRAKLIILHDELESPLGKVKFRTGGSPRGHNGLKSCINSLGGLEFYRFGIGIGRPESRESSDVSAYVLRKMTLDELQKVSDGAGEVLQKMADMAAE
;
A
#
# COMPACT_ATOMS: atom_id res chain seq x y z
N MET A 1 -27.91 7.26 4.59
CA MET A 1 -26.58 7.91 4.71
C MET A 1 -25.43 7.06 4.16
N ALA A 2 -25.39 5.73 4.35
CA ALA A 2 -24.34 4.88 3.73
C ALA A 2 -24.40 4.81 2.19
N HIS A 3 -25.59 4.90 1.59
CA HIS A 3 -25.78 4.73 0.14
C HIS A 3 -25.40 5.94 -0.74
N GLU A 4 -25.36 7.16 -0.18
CA GLU A 4 -24.95 8.36 -0.93
C GLU A 4 -23.43 8.49 -1.03
N ASN A 5 -22.69 8.09 0.02
CA ASN A 5 -21.22 8.06 -0.01
C ASN A 5 -20.67 7.01 -0.98
N ASP A 6 -21.31 5.84 -1.06
CA ASP A 6 -20.96 4.82 -2.06
C ASP A 6 -21.06 5.39 -3.48
N SER A 7 -22.11 6.18 -3.76
CA SER A 7 -22.40 6.70 -5.09
C SER A 7 -21.39 7.76 -5.57
N GLN A 8 -20.76 8.51 -4.65
CA GLN A 8 -19.67 9.44 -4.98
C GLN A 8 -18.32 8.71 -5.14
N MET A 9 -18.07 7.67 -4.33
CA MET A 9 -16.90 6.79 -4.48
C MET A 9 -16.87 6.07 -5.85
N LEU A 10 -18.01 5.89 -6.51
CA LEU A 10 -18.11 5.32 -7.86
C LEU A 10 -17.44 6.15 -8.97
N ARG A 11 -17.02 7.39 -8.71
CA ARG A 11 -16.48 8.28 -9.76
C ARG A 11 -14.95 8.34 -9.81
N ARG A 12 -14.23 7.79 -8.83
CA ARG A 12 -12.76 7.87 -8.75
C ARG A 12 -12.17 6.52 -8.36
N PRO A 13 -11.66 5.74 -9.33
CA PRO A 13 -11.16 4.41 -9.03
C PRO A 13 -9.79 4.51 -8.34
N PHE A 14 -9.65 3.86 -7.19
CA PHE A 14 -8.39 3.79 -6.44
C PHE A 14 -7.66 2.49 -6.70
N PHE A 15 -6.36 2.58 -6.99
CA PHE A 15 -5.47 1.44 -6.96
C PHE A 15 -4.55 1.55 -5.74
N VAL A 16 -4.74 0.65 -4.77
CA VAL A 16 -4.00 0.64 -3.51
C VAL A 16 -2.97 -0.47 -3.53
N ALA A 17 -1.71 -0.10 -3.75
CA ALA A 17 -0.57 -1.01 -3.76
C ALA A 17 0.09 -1.06 -2.39
N SER A 18 0.31 -2.25 -1.84
CA SER A 18 1.15 -2.43 -0.66
C SER A 18 2.54 -2.92 -1.03
N LEU A 19 3.55 -2.29 -0.46
CA LEU A 19 4.94 -2.72 -0.54
C LEU A 19 5.28 -3.66 0.61
N GLY A 20 6.07 -4.67 0.32
CA GLY A 20 6.50 -5.67 1.28
C GLY A 20 7.22 -6.78 0.54
N ASN A 21 7.95 -7.60 1.30
CA ASN A 21 8.61 -8.76 0.72
C ASN A 21 7.62 -9.94 0.64
N PRO A 22 7.76 -10.84 -0.35
CA PRO A 22 6.76 -11.86 -0.64
C PRO A 22 6.66 -12.94 0.47
N PRO A 23 5.44 -13.46 0.73
CA PRO A 23 5.23 -14.59 1.62
C PRO A 23 5.81 -15.91 1.04
N PRO A 24 6.03 -16.95 1.88
CA PRO A 24 5.77 -16.99 3.33
C PRO A 24 6.93 -16.45 4.17
N ARG A 25 8.14 -16.36 3.61
CA ARG A 25 9.36 -15.99 4.35
C ARG A 25 9.22 -14.65 5.08
N TYR A 26 8.58 -13.67 4.45
CA TYR A 26 8.46 -12.31 4.97
C TYR A 26 7.04 -11.93 5.43
N THR A 27 6.17 -12.92 5.63
CA THR A 27 4.84 -12.69 6.23
C THR A 27 5.00 -12.04 7.60
N ASN A 28 4.26 -10.96 7.86
CA ASN A 28 4.25 -10.27 9.16
C ASN A 28 5.62 -9.75 9.60
N THR A 29 6.56 -9.46 8.70
CA THR A 29 7.75 -8.66 9.07
C THR A 29 7.39 -7.18 9.13
N LEU A 30 8.14 -6.38 9.89
CA LEU A 30 7.92 -4.92 9.92
C LEU A 30 7.99 -4.30 8.51
N HIS A 31 8.90 -4.79 7.66
CA HIS A 31 9.01 -4.36 6.27
C HIS A 31 7.83 -4.79 5.36
N SER A 32 6.92 -5.60 5.90
CA SER A 32 5.69 -6.03 5.23
C SER A 32 4.46 -5.48 5.98
N ALA A 33 4.61 -4.49 6.87
CA ALA A 33 3.52 -3.89 7.62
C ALA A 33 2.40 -3.35 6.71
N ALA A 34 2.76 -2.84 5.53
CA ALA A 34 1.78 -2.41 4.53
C ALA A 34 0.95 -3.58 3.95
N HIS A 35 1.50 -4.79 3.83
CA HIS A 35 0.71 -5.98 3.45
C HIS A 35 -0.30 -6.33 4.55
N THR A 36 0.14 -6.30 5.81
CA THR A 36 -0.72 -6.55 6.98
C THR A 36 -1.86 -5.53 7.03
N LEU A 37 -1.54 -4.24 6.92
CA LEU A 37 -2.54 -3.17 6.91
C LEU A 37 -3.53 -3.34 5.74
N LEU A 38 -3.04 -3.62 4.53
CA LEU A 38 -3.91 -3.79 3.36
C LEU A 38 -4.86 -4.98 3.50
N ASP A 39 -4.41 -6.07 4.12
CA ASP A 39 -5.28 -7.21 4.42
C ASP A 39 -6.34 -6.86 5.48
N SER A 40 -5.99 -6.07 6.50
CA SER A 40 -6.98 -5.54 7.45
C SER A 40 -8.02 -4.63 6.76
N MET A 41 -7.58 -3.73 5.88
CA MET A 41 -8.49 -2.90 5.07
C MET A 41 -9.41 -3.77 4.19
N ARG A 42 -8.89 -4.86 3.61
CA ARG A 42 -9.65 -5.79 2.77
C ARG A 42 -10.81 -6.41 3.56
N TYR A 43 -10.56 -6.83 4.81
CA TYR A 43 -11.60 -7.33 5.71
C TYR A 43 -12.64 -6.26 6.04
N THR A 44 -12.21 -5.04 6.37
CA THR A 44 -13.12 -3.93 6.69
C THR A 44 -14.06 -3.61 5.53
N TYR A 45 -13.56 -3.59 4.29
CA TYR A 45 -14.37 -3.42 3.09
C TYR A 45 -15.05 -4.69 2.58
N ARG A 46 -14.88 -5.83 3.26
CA ARG A 46 -15.45 -7.12 2.87
C ARG A 46 -15.12 -7.51 1.41
N LEU A 47 -13.91 -7.17 0.97
CA LEU A 47 -13.47 -7.51 -0.37
C LEU A 47 -13.18 -9.02 -0.50
N PRO A 48 -13.25 -9.59 -1.72
CA PRO A 48 -12.94 -10.99 -1.98
C PRO A 48 -11.57 -11.42 -1.46
N GLN A 49 -11.34 -12.73 -1.39
CA GLN A 49 -10.03 -13.29 -1.06
C GLN A 49 -8.98 -12.87 -2.09
N TRP A 50 -7.71 -12.92 -1.69
CA TRP A 50 -6.59 -12.61 -2.56
C TRP A 50 -6.44 -13.64 -3.69
N GLU A 51 -6.36 -13.15 -4.92
CA GLU A 51 -6.10 -13.97 -6.11
C GLU A 51 -4.82 -13.52 -6.80
N ARG A 52 -4.06 -14.45 -7.39
CA ARG A 52 -2.90 -14.07 -8.20
C ARG A 52 -3.34 -13.68 -9.60
N ASP A 53 -2.83 -12.55 -10.08
CA ASP A 53 -3.12 -12.11 -11.44
C ASP A 53 -1.84 -11.80 -12.23
N LYS A 54 -1.63 -12.56 -13.31
CA LYS A 54 -0.45 -12.43 -14.19
C LYS A 54 -0.38 -11.06 -14.86
N SER A 55 -1.52 -10.48 -15.20
CA SER A 55 -1.58 -9.15 -15.85
C SER A 55 -1.17 -8.03 -14.90
N TYR A 56 -1.35 -8.24 -13.58
CA TYR A 56 -0.92 -7.34 -12.51
C TYR A 56 0.44 -7.71 -11.95
N ALA A 57 1.38 -8.04 -12.85
CA ALA A 57 2.75 -8.43 -12.50
C ALA A 57 2.85 -9.64 -11.54
N ASN A 58 1.87 -10.56 -11.58
CA ASN A 58 1.73 -11.71 -10.65
C ASN A 58 1.47 -11.32 -9.18
N GLY A 59 1.05 -10.08 -8.92
CA GLY A 59 0.67 -9.67 -7.57
C GLY A 59 -0.64 -10.30 -7.11
N PHE A 60 -0.86 -10.25 -5.81
CA PHE A 60 -2.13 -10.67 -5.22
C PHE A 60 -3.09 -9.50 -5.28
N ILE A 61 -4.27 -9.74 -5.85
CA ILE A 61 -5.28 -8.72 -6.09
C ILE A 61 -6.58 -9.08 -5.36
N SER A 62 -7.25 -8.07 -4.84
CA SER A 62 -8.62 -8.15 -4.33
C SER A 62 -9.39 -6.96 -4.89
N ARG A 63 -10.43 -7.25 -5.67
CA ARG A 63 -11.19 -6.25 -6.43
C ARG A 63 -12.48 -5.91 -5.70
N GLY A 64 -12.69 -4.62 -5.48
CA GLY A 64 -13.92 -4.04 -4.98
C GLY A 64 -14.53 -3.08 -5.99
N ARG A 65 -15.69 -2.52 -5.63
CA ARG A 65 -16.34 -1.48 -6.44
C ARG A 65 -15.66 -0.14 -6.18
N GLY A 66 -14.93 0.39 -7.16
CA GLY A 66 -14.16 1.65 -7.03
C GLY A 66 -12.78 1.51 -6.37
N TYR A 67 -12.42 0.30 -5.92
CA TYR A 67 -11.14 0.04 -5.26
C TYR A 67 -10.52 -1.26 -5.77
N THR A 68 -9.24 -1.22 -6.11
CA THR A 68 -8.44 -2.40 -6.39
C THR A 68 -7.27 -2.44 -5.41
N PHE A 69 -7.25 -3.46 -4.55
CA PHE A 69 -6.14 -3.69 -3.64
C PHE A 69 -5.16 -4.65 -4.26
N TRP A 70 -3.87 -4.35 -4.12
CA TRP A 70 -2.80 -5.12 -4.71
C TRP A 70 -1.62 -5.28 -3.75
N GLN A 71 -1.17 -6.51 -3.53
CA GLN A 71 0.06 -6.80 -2.77
C GLN A 71 1.19 -7.12 -3.73
N SER A 72 2.32 -6.43 -3.53
CA SER A 72 3.52 -6.67 -4.31
C SER A 72 4.00 -8.11 -4.20
N PRO A 73 4.30 -8.80 -5.32
CA PRO A 73 4.88 -10.13 -5.30
C PRO A 73 6.42 -10.09 -5.27
N SER A 74 7.02 -8.89 -5.22
CA SER A 74 8.44 -8.66 -5.48
C SER A 74 9.20 -8.34 -4.20
N LEU A 75 10.51 -8.63 -4.20
CA LEU A 75 11.39 -8.11 -3.15
C LEU A 75 11.37 -6.58 -3.14
N MET A 76 11.51 -6.00 -1.95
CA MET A 76 11.31 -4.57 -1.71
C MET A 76 12.13 -3.68 -2.66
N ASN A 77 13.40 -4.00 -2.89
CA ASN A 77 14.29 -3.19 -3.73
C ASN A 77 13.90 -3.15 -5.21
N VAL A 78 13.05 -4.07 -5.67
CA VAL A 78 12.61 -4.19 -7.06
C VAL A 78 11.10 -4.06 -7.25
N SER A 79 10.37 -3.62 -6.22
CA SER A 79 8.90 -3.48 -6.27
C SER A 79 8.40 -2.49 -7.32
N GLY A 80 9.20 -1.49 -7.69
CA GLY A 80 8.74 -0.40 -8.57
C GLY A 80 8.29 -0.86 -9.96
N LYS A 81 9.02 -1.81 -10.56
CA LYS A 81 8.64 -2.36 -11.88
C LYS A 81 7.30 -3.09 -11.81
N ALA A 82 7.06 -3.83 -10.73
CA ALA A 82 5.80 -4.54 -10.51
C ALA A 82 4.63 -3.57 -10.29
N VAL A 83 4.83 -2.53 -9.46
CA VAL A 83 3.84 -1.47 -9.22
C VAL A 83 3.48 -0.77 -10.54
N ALA A 84 4.47 -0.36 -11.33
CA ALA A 84 4.23 0.33 -12.60
C ALA A 84 3.45 -0.54 -13.60
N THR A 85 3.77 -1.84 -13.68
CA THR A 85 3.04 -2.78 -14.54
C THR A 85 1.61 -2.99 -14.05
N ALA A 86 1.41 -3.23 -12.76
CA ALA A 86 0.08 -3.43 -12.17
C ALA A 86 -0.81 -2.19 -12.30
N TRP A 87 -0.25 -0.99 -12.10
CA TRP A 87 -0.94 0.27 -12.33
C TRP A 87 -1.39 0.43 -13.79
N ARG A 88 -0.52 0.12 -14.76
CA ARG A 88 -0.91 0.17 -16.18
C ARG A 88 -1.99 -0.85 -16.52
N ALA A 89 -1.97 -2.04 -15.91
CA ALA A 89 -3.03 -3.04 -16.08
C ALA A 89 -4.37 -2.52 -15.54
N PHE A 90 -4.37 -1.97 -14.32
CA PHE A 90 -5.53 -1.33 -13.72
C PHE A 90 -6.14 -0.26 -14.63
N LEU A 91 -5.34 0.68 -15.13
CA LEU A 91 -5.82 1.76 -16.00
C LEU A 91 -6.41 1.27 -17.32
N LYS A 92 -5.96 0.12 -17.85
CA LYS A 92 -6.49 -0.47 -19.09
C LYS A 92 -7.91 -1.00 -18.90
N GLU A 93 -8.26 -1.44 -17.69
CA GLU A 93 -9.60 -1.92 -17.34
C GLU A 93 -10.58 -0.78 -17.06
N GLN A 94 -10.08 0.45 -16.83
CA GLN A 94 -10.93 1.61 -16.58
C GLN A 94 -11.42 2.24 -17.90
N SER A 95 -12.64 2.78 -17.88
CA SER A 95 -13.13 3.67 -18.94
C SER A 95 -12.27 4.94 -19.04
N SER A 96 -12.39 5.68 -20.14
CA SER A 96 -11.61 6.92 -20.32
C SER A 96 -11.89 7.97 -19.24
N GLU A 97 -13.13 8.09 -18.76
CA GLU A 97 -13.48 9.01 -17.68
C GLU A 97 -12.86 8.57 -16.35
N GLU A 98 -13.03 7.30 -15.99
CA GLU A 98 -12.47 6.70 -14.77
C GLU A 98 -10.94 6.80 -14.74
N ARG A 99 -10.27 6.48 -15.86
CA ARG A 99 -8.82 6.57 -16.02
C ARG A 99 -8.29 7.97 -15.71
N SER A 100 -9.00 9.01 -16.13
CA SER A 100 -8.58 10.41 -15.91
C SER A 100 -8.63 10.83 -14.44
N ARG A 101 -9.42 10.13 -13.62
CA ARG A 101 -9.60 10.39 -12.18
C ARG A 101 -8.97 9.32 -11.29
N ALA A 102 -8.34 8.32 -11.88
CA ALA A 102 -7.76 7.20 -11.19
C ALA A 102 -6.61 7.67 -10.29
N LYS A 103 -6.58 7.19 -9.04
CA LYS A 103 -5.55 7.56 -8.05
C LYS A 103 -4.72 6.34 -7.67
N LEU A 104 -3.40 6.46 -7.79
CA LEU A 104 -2.43 5.48 -7.28
C LEU A 104 -2.09 5.80 -5.82
N ILE A 105 -2.32 4.83 -4.94
CA ILE A 105 -1.96 4.88 -3.51
C ILE A 105 -0.92 3.80 -3.22
N ILE A 106 0.19 4.16 -2.58
CA ILE A 106 1.25 3.25 -2.17
C ILE A 106 1.32 3.20 -0.63
N LEU A 107 1.10 2.02 -0.06
CA LEU A 107 1.29 1.73 1.35
C LEU A 107 2.72 1.19 1.57
N HIS A 108 3.43 1.72 2.56
CA HIS A 108 4.81 1.31 2.88
C HIS A 108 5.11 1.45 4.38
N ASP A 109 6.15 0.78 4.90
CA ASP A 109 6.61 1.01 6.26
C ASP A 109 7.36 2.35 6.42
N GLU A 110 7.23 2.99 7.58
CA GLU A 110 7.84 4.27 7.92
C GLU A 110 8.60 4.19 9.24
N LEU A 111 9.93 4.18 9.14
CA LEU A 111 10.84 4.09 10.28
C LEU A 111 10.72 5.29 11.23
N GLU A 112 10.48 6.49 10.69
CA GLU A 112 10.41 7.74 11.47
C GLU A 112 9.02 8.00 12.08
N SER A 113 8.14 7.00 12.09
CA SER A 113 6.81 7.12 12.67
C SER A 113 6.63 6.07 13.77
N PRO A 114 6.06 6.45 14.92
CA PRO A 114 5.70 5.51 15.97
C PRO A 114 4.88 4.35 15.44
N LEU A 115 5.07 3.16 16.01
CA LEU A 115 4.37 1.95 15.62
C LEU A 115 2.85 2.17 15.51
N GLY A 116 2.27 1.74 14.38
CA GLY A 116 0.83 1.84 14.10
C GLY A 116 0.37 3.23 13.61
N LYS A 117 1.17 4.29 13.80
CA LYS A 117 0.81 5.63 13.35
C LYS A 117 0.95 5.74 11.83
N VAL A 118 -0.16 6.07 11.16
CA VAL A 118 -0.19 6.30 9.72
C VAL A 118 0.19 7.74 9.40
N LYS A 119 0.92 7.95 8.30
CA LYS A 119 1.26 9.28 7.77
C LYS A 119 0.96 9.36 6.28
N PHE A 120 -0.01 10.20 5.92
CA PHE A 120 -0.32 10.50 4.52
C PHE A 120 0.66 11.53 3.92
N ARG A 121 1.09 11.30 2.68
CA ARG A 121 1.90 12.24 1.88
C ARG A 121 1.55 12.13 0.39
N THR A 122 1.72 13.23 -0.33
CA THR A 122 1.76 13.28 -1.80
C THR A 122 3.21 13.27 -2.28
N GLY A 123 3.55 12.33 -3.16
CA GLY A 123 4.90 12.22 -3.74
C GLY A 123 6.05 12.22 -2.71
N GLY A 124 7.16 12.86 -3.09
CA GLY A 124 8.28 13.17 -2.20
C GLY A 124 9.42 12.14 -2.16
N SER A 125 10.52 12.50 -1.51
CA SER A 125 11.74 11.68 -1.37
C SER A 125 11.45 10.30 -0.77
N PRO A 126 12.18 9.23 -1.17
CA PRO A 126 12.03 7.89 -0.61
C PRO A 126 12.52 7.78 0.85
N ARG A 127 13.24 8.79 1.39
CA ARG A 127 13.75 8.80 2.78
C ARG A 127 14.49 7.51 3.19
N GLY A 128 15.25 6.94 2.26
CA GLY A 128 16.01 5.70 2.49
C GLY A 128 15.19 4.42 2.31
N HIS A 129 13.89 4.48 2.09
CA HIS A 129 13.06 3.30 1.86
C HIS A 129 13.25 2.73 0.44
N ASN A 130 13.79 1.51 0.35
CA ASN A 130 14.17 0.88 -0.92
C ASN A 130 12.98 0.66 -1.88
N GLY A 131 11.80 0.30 -1.36
CA GLY A 131 10.59 0.13 -2.16
C GLY A 131 10.11 1.42 -2.82
N LEU A 132 9.96 2.49 -2.04
CA LEU A 132 9.68 3.83 -2.57
C LEU A 132 10.72 4.30 -3.58
N LYS A 133 12.02 4.08 -3.32
CA LYS A 133 13.09 4.41 -4.28
C LYS A 133 12.87 3.67 -5.61
N SER A 134 12.55 2.38 -5.54
CA SER A 134 12.24 1.56 -6.72
C SER A 134 11.01 2.09 -7.47
N CYS A 135 9.94 2.45 -6.76
CA CYS A 135 8.70 2.99 -7.32
C CYS A 135 8.93 4.33 -8.02
N ILE A 136 9.59 5.28 -7.37
CA ILE A 136 9.89 6.60 -7.93
C ILE A 136 10.66 6.46 -9.25
N ASN A 137 11.67 5.60 -9.29
CA ASN A 137 12.46 5.34 -10.50
C ASN A 137 11.65 4.69 -11.63
N SER A 138 10.69 3.83 -11.29
CA SER A 138 9.94 3.03 -12.27
C SER A 138 8.66 3.70 -12.78
N LEU A 139 8.11 4.63 -12.00
CA LEU A 139 6.87 5.34 -12.29
C LEU A 139 7.08 6.59 -13.16
N GLY A 140 8.34 7.00 -13.40
CA GLY A 140 8.67 7.99 -14.42
C GLY A 140 8.06 9.38 -14.20
N GLY A 141 8.00 9.84 -12.95
CA GLY A 141 7.44 11.14 -12.60
C GLY A 141 5.92 11.17 -12.38
N LEU A 142 5.23 10.03 -12.49
CA LEU A 142 3.83 9.92 -12.09
C LEU A 142 3.66 10.31 -10.62
N GLU A 143 2.72 11.21 -10.35
CA GLU A 143 2.32 11.53 -9.00
C GLU A 143 1.52 10.39 -8.37
N PHE A 144 1.84 10.05 -7.14
CA PHE A 144 1.12 9.07 -6.35
C PHE A 144 1.00 9.52 -4.90
N TYR A 145 -0.04 9.02 -4.24
CA TYR A 145 -0.23 9.19 -2.81
C TYR A 145 0.47 8.07 -2.07
N ARG A 146 0.95 8.34 -0.87
CA ARG A 146 1.51 7.30 -0.02
C ARG A 146 1.08 7.43 1.43
N PHE A 147 0.86 6.28 2.04
CA PHE A 147 0.66 6.15 3.47
C PHE A 147 1.84 5.40 4.05
N GLY A 148 2.57 6.07 4.94
CA GLY A 148 3.64 5.46 5.73
C GLY A 148 3.07 4.87 7.01
N ILE A 149 3.17 3.56 7.17
CA ILE A 149 2.77 2.82 8.37
C ILE A 149 3.94 2.85 9.33
N GLY A 150 3.77 3.53 10.45
CA GLY A 150 4.83 3.61 11.45
C GLY A 150 5.21 2.25 11.98
N ILE A 151 6.51 1.96 11.93
CA ILE A 151 7.11 0.75 12.49
C ILE A 151 8.09 1.07 13.62
N GLY A 152 8.41 2.34 13.85
CA GLY A 152 9.49 2.76 14.72
C GLY A 152 10.87 2.53 14.12
N ARG A 153 11.90 2.87 14.88
CA ARG A 153 13.31 2.73 14.48
C ARG A 153 14.10 2.12 15.63
N PRO A 154 15.07 1.22 15.37
CA PRO A 154 15.99 0.75 16.41
C PRO A 154 16.88 1.91 16.91
N GLU A 155 17.46 1.77 18.10
CA GLU A 155 18.37 2.77 18.65
C GLU A 155 19.60 2.99 17.74
N SER A 156 20.17 1.89 17.25
CA SER A 156 21.26 1.92 16.29
C SER A 156 20.79 2.48 14.94
N ARG A 157 21.62 3.35 14.36
CA ARG A 157 21.41 3.91 13.01
C ARG A 157 22.23 3.20 11.96
N GLU A 158 22.99 2.17 12.33
CA GLU A 158 23.76 1.35 11.40
C GLU A 158 22.84 0.64 10.42
N SER A 159 23.25 0.61 9.15
CA SER A 159 22.42 0.06 8.06
C SER A 159 22.09 -1.43 8.27
N SER A 160 23.03 -2.20 8.82
CA SER A 160 22.84 -3.61 9.16
C SER A 160 21.74 -3.81 10.20
N ASP A 161 21.72 -2.96 11.23
CA ASP A 161 20.81 -3.09 12.36
C ASP A 161 19.40 -2.67 11.96
N VAL A 162 19.29 -1.60 11.17
CA VAL A 162 18.01 -1.19 10.57
C VAL A 162 17.48 -2.28 9.65
N SER A 163 18.34 -2.90 8.83
CA SER A 163 17.94 -4.00 7.95
C SER A 163 17.46 -5.23 8.74
N ALA A 164 18.17 -5.61 9.79
CA ALA A 164 17.76 -6.71 10.68
C ALA A 164 16.44 -6.38 11.39
N TYR A 165 16.28 -5.14 11.85
CA TYR A 165 15.06 -4.65 12.48
C TYR A 165 13.86 -4.77 11.56
N VAL A 166 13.90 -4.22 10.34
CA VAL A 166 12.73 -4.25 9.45
C VAL A 166 12.38 -5.67 8.99
N LEU A 167 13.36 -6.58 8.94
CA LEU A 167 13.16 -7.97 8.53
C LEU A 167 12.66 -8.89 9.65
N ARG A 168 12.62 -8.44 10.91
CA ARG A 168 12.07 -9.23 12.01
C ARG A 168 10.55 -9.35 11.91
N LYS A 169 10.00 -10.41 12.51
CA LYS A 169 8.55 -10.59 12.64
C LYS A 169 7.97 -9.61 13.67
N MET A 170 6.81 -9.06 13.35
CA MET A 170 5.98 -8.32 14.27
C MET A 170 5.41 -9.26 15.34
N THR A 171 5.32 -8.77 16.57
CA THR A 171 4.55 -9.44 17.62
C THR A 171 3.04 -9.30 17.38
N LEU A 172 2.22 -10.01 18.14
CA LEU A 172 0.75 -9.89 18.03
C LEU A 172 0.25 -8.47 18.36
N ASP A 173 0.84 -7.82 19.37
CA ASP A 173 0.52 -6.43 19.72
C ASP A 173 0.91 -5.46 18.59
N GLU A 174 2.07 -5.68 17.96
CA GLU A 174 2.50 -4.85 16.84
C GLU A 174 1.62 -5.06 15.60
N LEU A 175 1.22 -6.29 15.32
CA LEU A 175 0.26 -6.61 14.27
C LEU A 175 -1.07 -5.89 14.52
N GLN A 176 -1.60 -5.95 15.73
CA GLN A 176 -2.85 -5.27 16.09
C GLN A 176 -2.73 -3.77 15.87
N LYS A 177 -1.68 -3.13 16.38
CA LYS A 177 -1.43 -1.68 16.21
C LYS A 177 -1.32 -1.27 14.74
N VAL A 178 -0.68 -2.09 13.91
CA VAL A 178 -0.63 -1.86 12.47
C VAL A 178 -2.02 -1.99 11.86
N SER A 179 -2.75 -3.05 12.17
CA SER A 179 -4.10 -3.30 11.66
C SER A 179 -5.11 -2.22 12.05
N ASP A 180 -5.01 -1.65 13.25
CA ASP A 180 -5.88 -0.57 13.74
C ASP A 180 -5.73 0.72 12.92
N GLY A 181 -4.58 0.92 12.27
CA GLY A 181 -4.35 2.03 11.35
C GLY A 181 -5.22 1.99 10.08
N ALA A 182 -5.94 0.89 9.81
CA ALA A 182 -6.76 0.75 8.60
C ALA A 182 -7.84 1.83 8.54
N GLY A 183 -8.48 2.15 9.66
CA GLY A 183 -9.53 3.16 9.72
C GLY A 183 -9.06 4.54 9.25
N GLU A 184 -7.84 4.94 9.62
CA GLU A 184 -7.27 6.24 9.22
C GLU A 184 -7.05 6.32 7.71
N VAL A 185 -6.52 5.24 7.10
CA VAL A 185 -6.32 5.18 5.64
C VAL A 185 -7.66 5.21 4.91
N LEU A 186 -8.63 4.42 5.39
CA LEU A 186 -9.97 4.34 4.78
C LEU A 186 -10.69 5.68 4.83
N GLN A 187 -10.66 6.37 5.98
CA GLN A 187 -11.25 7.69 6.11
C GLN A 187 -10.58 8.68 5.15
N LYS A 188 -9.25 8.69 5.07
CA LYS A 188 -8.55 9.61 4.18
C LYS A 188 -8.85 9.32 2.70
N MET A 189 -9.00 8.06 2.31
CA MET A 189 -9.43 7.67 0.97
C MET A 189 -10.85 8.16 0.66
N ALA A 190 -11.77 8.09 1.64
CA ALA A 190 -13.12 8.62 1.49
C ALA A 190 -13.12 10.13 1.27
N ASP A 191 -12.34 10.88 2.06
CA ASP A 191 -12.19 12.33 1.88
C ASP A 191 -11.65 12.66 0.47
N MET A 192 -10.64 11.92 0.01
CA MET A 192 -10.06 12.06 -1.33
C MET A 192 -11.01 11.69 -2.47
N ALA A 193 -12.07 10.93 -2.20
CA ALA A 193 -13.09 10.58 -3.18
C ALA A 193 -14.14 11.70 -3.34
N ALA A 194 -14.37 12.47 -2.26
CA ALA A 194 -15.34 13.56 -2.19
C ALA A 194 -14.82 14.87 -2.80
N GLU A 195 -13.51 15.11 -2.75
CA GLU A 195 -12.79 16.15 -3.54
C GLU A 195 -12.78 15.81 -5.03
#